data_AF-A0A2V0QBK7-F1
#
_entry.id   AF-A0A2V0QBK7-F1
#
_cell.length_a   1.000
_cell.length_b   1.000
_cell.length_c   1.000
_cell.angle_alpha   90.00
_cell.angle_beta   90.00
_cell.angle_gamma   90.00
#
_symmetry.space_group_name_H-M   'P 1'
#
loop_
_entity.id
_entity.type
_entity.pdbx_description
1 polymer ?
#
loop_
_entity_poly.entity_id
_entity_poly.type
_entity_poly.pdbx_seq_one_letter_code
_entity_poly.pdbx_strand_id
1 'polypeptide(L)'
;MLVVLWVLALLSLLLGGLAGWVQLESRQALWLRQNTQALLAAEAGMNMAVQGLLDPAQRKRWIADGRLVSLRMDDTQLVVSIRSERGKLDLNSAPVADISRLLQACGATRNQASGIAQVLEAQRNGGQSPLRVVEEVRQLPGMNQALYVRLLPEITLWSGLDRPDPAFASALLRRALNLPNQSAVGADPGEVLAIDSRAEQPGGVIALLQTTVLLSPSEGSAQPYRVLRWQE
;
A
#
# COMPACT_ATOMS: atom_id res chain seq x y z
N MET A 1 -45.52 6.16 52.42
CA MET A 1 -44.88 4.88 52.03
C MET A 1 -44.76 4.72 50.51
N LEU A 2 -45.82 4.92 49.72
CA LEU A 2 -45.78 4.81 48.25
C LEU A 2 -44.72 5.71 47.57
N VAL A 3 -44.59 6.97 47.98
CA VAL A 3 -43.63 7.94 47.40
C VAL A 3 -42.18 7.48 47.56
N VAL A 4 -41.83 6.87 48.70
CA VAL A 4 -40.45 6.41 48.97
C VAL A 4 -40.06 5.26 48.04
N LEU A 5 -41.00 4.33 47.79
CA LEU A 5 -40.77 3.23 46.87
C LEU A 5 -40.57 3.70 45.43
N TRP A 6 -41.34 4.70 44.99
CA TRP A 6 -41.18 5.29 43.65
C TRP A 6 -39.87 6.05 43.50
N VAL A 7 -39.44 6.79 44.53
CA VAL A 7 -38.15 7.48 44.53
C VAL A 7 -37.00 6.47 44.46
N LEU A 8 -37.04 5.40 45.25
CA LEU A 8 -36.02 4.35 45.21
C LEU A 8 -35.97 3.64 43.85
N ALA A 9 -37.12 3.38 43.24
CA ALA A 9 -37.19 2.78 41.91
C ALA A 9 -36.57 3.69 40.84
N LEU A 10 -36.86 4.99 40.86
CA LEU A 10 -36.33 5.97 39.91
C LEU A 10 -34.81 6.17 40.10
N LEU A 11 -34.35 6.21 41.34
CA LEU A 11 -32.92 6.33 41.68
C LEU A 11 -32.14 5.08 41.22
N SER A 12 -32.72 3.89 41.38
CA SER A 12 -32.13 2.64 40.88
C SER A 12 -32.03 2.62 39.35
N LEU A 13 -33.06 3.09 38.65
CA LEU A 13 -33.05 3.20 37.18
C LEU A 13 -31.97 4.18 36.70
N LEU A 14 -31.85 5.34 37.35
CA LEU A 14 -30.82 6.33 37.04
C LEU A 14 -29.41 5.78 37.26
N LEU A 15 -29.18 5.10 38.39
CA LEU A 15 -27.90 4.45 38.67
C LEU A 15 -27.56 3.37 37.65
N GLY A 16 -28.53 2.55 37.23
CA GLY A 16 -28.35 1.54 36.19
C GLY A 16 -28.00 2.15 34.83
N GLY A 17 -28.66 3.25 34.45
CA GLY A 17 -28.37 3.99 33.22
C GLY A 17 -26.95 4.58 33.21
N LEU A 18 -26.55 5.23 34.32
CA LEU A 18 -25.21 5.80 34.47
C LEU A 18 -24.11 4.72 34.46
N ALA A 19 -24.32 3.60 35.14
CA ALA A 19 -23.38 2.49 35.14
C ALA A 19 -23.20 1.88 33.74
N GLY A 20 -24.29 1.72 32.99
CA GLY A 20 -24.24 1.27 31.59
C GLY A 20 -23.48 2.25 30.69
N TRP A 21 -23.69 3.55 30.89
CA TRP A 21 -23.01 4.60 30.14
C TRP A 21 -21.50 4.62 30.39
N VAL A 22 -21.07 4.58 31.66
CA VAL A 22 -19.65 4.54 32.04
C VAL A 22 -18.96 3.29 31.50
N GLN A 23 -19.63 2.13 31.54
CA GLN A 23 -19.08 0.90 30.95
C GLN A 23 -18.90 1.02 29.43
N LEU A 24 -19.83 1.68 28.74
CA LEU A 24 -19.72 1.93 27.31
C LEU A 24 -18.53 2.86 27.00
N GLU A 25 -18.39 3.98 27.70
CA GLU A 25 -17.26 4.90 27.55
C GLU A 25 -15.92 4.21 27.83
N SER A 26 -15.85 3.37 28.86
CA SER A 26 -14.64 2.60 29.19
C SER A 26 -14.26 1.64 28.06
N ARG A 27 -15.23 0.92 27.48
CA ARG A 27 -14.98 0.02 26.34
C ARG A 27 -14.54 0.78 25.10
N GLN A 28 -15.16 1.93 24.82
CA GLN A 28 -14.77 2.78 23.69
C GLN A 28 -13.35 3.33 23.86
N ALA A 29 -13.00 3.79 25.07
CA ALA A 29 -11.65 4.29 25.36
C ALA A 29 -10.58 3.20 25.20
N LEU A 30 -10.87 1.98 25.66
CA LEU A 30 -9.96 0.83 25.48
C LEU A 30 -9.80 0.46 24.02
N TRP A 31 -10.88 0.39 23.25
CA TRP A 31 -10.83 0.08 21.81
C TRP A 31 -10.05 1.14 21.04
N LEU A 32 -10.31 2.42 21.29
CA LEU A 32 -9.60 3.53 20.66
C LEU A 32 -8.10 3.45 20.98
N ARG A 33 -7.74 3.18 22.24
CA ARG A 33 -6.34 3.04 22.65
C ARG A 33 -5.64 1.89 21.93
N GLN A 34 -6.27 0.71 21.86
CA GLN A 34 -5.69 -0.46 21.18
C GLN A 34 -5.52 -0.19 19.68
N ASN A 35 -6.53 0.37 19.04
CA ASN A 35 -6.47 0.72 17.61
C ASN A 35 -5.33 1.71 17.32
N THR A 36 -5.21 2.78 18.11
CA THR A 36 -4.11 3.75 17.95
C THR A 36 -2.75 3.11 18.17
N GLN A 37 -2.60 2.24 19.18
CA GLN A 37 -1.33 1.54 19.40
C GLN A 37 -0.98 0.59 18.25
N ALA A 38 -1.97 -0.09 17.65
CA ALA A 38 -1.74 -0.93 16.48
C ALA A 38 -1.28 -0.10 15.27
N LEU A 39 -1.90 1.05 15.02
CA LEU A 39 -1.51 1.97 13.94
C LEU A 39 -0.08 2.51 14.14
N LEU A 40 0.25 2.98 15.35
CA LEU A 40 1.61 3.44 15.68
C LEU A 40 2.64 2.31 15.53
N ALA A 41 2.26 1.08 15.85
CA ALA A 41 3.13 -0.07 15.63
C ALA A 41 3.35 -0.34 14.13
N ALA A 42 2.30 -0.23 13.30
CA ALA A 42 2.42 -0.37 11.85
C ALA A 42 3.33 0.73 11.26
N GLU A 43 3.18 1.98 11.70
CA GLU A 43 4.06 3.09 11.32
C GLU A 43 5.52 2.83 11.72
N ALA A 44 5.77 2.33 12.93
CA ALA A 44 7.14 2.01 13.33
C ALA A 44 7.71 0.81 12.54
N GLY A 45 6.89 -0.16 12.12
CA GLY A 45 7.31 -1.19 11.17
C GLY A 45 7.77 -0.62 9.81
N MET A 46 7.03 0.36 9.28
CA MET A 46 7.43 1.11 8.07
C MET A 46 8.75 1.85 8.29
N ASN A 47 8.91 2.56 9.41
CA ASN A 47 10.14 3.29 9.73
C ASN A 47 11.35 2.35 9.88
N MET A 48 11.18 1.18 10.49
CA MET A 48 12.22 0.15 10.58
C MET A 48 12.65 -0.38 9.21
N ALA A 49 11.69 -0.58 8.30
CA ALA A 49 11.97 -0.94 6.91
C ALA A 49 12.78 0.15 6.19
N VAL A 50 12.36 1.41 6.29
CA VAL A 50 13.10 2.54 5.69
C VAL A 50 14.52 2.65 6.26
N GLN A 51 14.68 2.58 7.57
CA GLN A 51 16.00 2.60 8.21
C GLN A 51 16.88 1.43 7.74
N GLY A 52 16.29 0.24 7.62
CA GLY A 52 16.98 -0.96 7.17
C GLY A 52 17.43 -0.91 5.69
N LEU A 53 16.73 -0.16 4.85
CA LEU A 53 17.13 0.11 3.46
C LEU A 53 18.30 1.11 3.38
N LEU A 54 18.29 2.12 4.25
CA LEU A 54 19.35 3.13 4.35
C LEU A 54 20.65 2.53 4.92
N ASP A 55 20.55 1.62 5.88
CA ASP A 55 21.69 0.92 6.49
C ASP A 55 22.35 -0.08 5.52
N PRO A 56 23.60 0.15 5.05
CA PRO A 56 24.29 -0.76 4.14
C PRO A 56 24.47 -2.19 4.68
N ALA A 57 24.59 -2.35 6.01
CA ALA A 57 24.76 -3.66 6.64
C ALA A 57 23.47 -4.49 6.60
N GLN A 58 22.30 -3.83 6.63
CA GLN A 58 20.99 -4.47 6.65
C GLN A 58 20.31 -4.53 5.28
N ARG A 59 20.85 -3.84 4.27
CA ARG A 59 20.31 -3.81 2.91
C ARG A 59 20.11 -5.19 2.28
N LYS A 60 20.88 -6.21 2.69
CA LYS A 60 20.72 -7.60 2.23
C LYS A 60 19.49 -8.31 2.84
N ARG A 61 19.02 -7.86 4.00
CA ARG A 61 17.79 -8.36 4.66
C ARG A 61 16.54 -7.74 4.03
N TRP A 62 16.63 -6.48 3.64
CA TRP A 62 15.52 -5.69 3.10
C TRP A 62 15.55 -5.68 1.58
N ILE A 63 14.99 -6.72 0.97
CA ILE A 63 14.88 -6.87 -0.48
C ILE A 63 13.51 -6.35 -0.92
N ALA A 64 13.48 -5.42 -1.87
CA ALA A 64 12.25 -4.79 -2.36
C ALA A 64 11.49 -5.63 -3.41
N ASP A 65 11.43 -6.96 -3.23
CA ASP A 65 10.71 -7.90 -4.11
C ASP A 65 9.36 -8.36 -3.54
N GLY A 66 8.97 -7.80 -2.39
CA GLY A 66 7.72 -8.10 -1.71
C GLY A 66 7.79 -9.28 -0.75
N ARG A 67 8.98 -9.78 -0.41
CA ARG A 67 9.13 -10.75 0.69
C ARG A 67 8.65 -10.16 2.01
N LEU A 68 8.01 -11.01 2.80
CA LEU A 68 7.55 -10.66 4.14
C LEU A 68 8.72 -10.75 5.11
N VAL A 69 8.94 -9.68 5.86
CA VAL A 69 9.92 -9.58 6.95
C VAL A 69 9.15 -9.48 8.25
N SER A 70 9.26 -10.51 9.08
CA SER A 70 8.71 -10.50 10.43
C SER A 70 9.63 -9.72 11.37
N LEU A 71 9.02 -8.79 12.10
CA LEU A 71 9.64 -7.98 13.14
C LEU A 71 8.80 -8.09 14.42
N ARG A 72 9.38 -7.65 15.52
CA ARG A 72 8.67 -7.52 16.80
C ARG A 72 8.99 -6.16 17.40
N MET A 73 7.97 -5.49 17.88
CA MET A 73 8.08 -4.25 18.65
C MET A 73 7.32 -4.45 19.95
N ASP A 74 8.04 -4.48 21.06
CA ASP A 74 7.50 -4.84 22.38
C ASP A 74 6.71 -6.14 22.32
N ASP A 75 5.39 -6.09 22.52
CA ASP A 75 4.48 -7.24 22.44
C ASP A 75 3.71 -7.32 21.12
N THR A 76 3.94 -6.39 20.19
CA THR A 76 3.25 -6.34 18.89
C THR A 76 4.06 -7.10 17.84
N GLN A 77 3.39 -8.01 17.13
CA GLN A 77 3.98 -8.67 15.97
C GLN A 77 3.83 -7.78 14.75
N LEU A 78 4.91 -7.62 13.99
CA LEU A 78 4.95 -6.83 12.78
C LEU A 78 5.31 -7.70 11.59
N VAL A 79 4.61 -7.50 10.49
CA VAL A 79 4.95 -8.09 9.20
C VAL A 79 5.05 -6.97 8.19
N VAL A 80 6.24 -6.79 7.63
CA VAL A 80 6.52 -5.71 6.67
C VAL A 80 6.95 -6.31 5.34
N SER A 81 6.40 -5.83 4.23
CA SER A 81 6.91 -6.11 2.89
C SER A 81 7.22 -4.83 2.13
N ILE A 82 8.27 -4.89 1.31
CA ILE A 82 8.74 -3.77 0.50
C ILE A 82 8.71 -4.21 -0.95
N ARG A 83 8.15 -3.40 -1.84
CA ARG A 83 8.17 -3.60 -3.30
C ARG A 83 8.73 -2.37 -3.98
N SER A 84 9.65 -2.57 -4.92
CA SER A 84 10.14 -1.50 -5.78
C SER A 84 9.10 -1.17 -6.86
N GLU A 85 8.85 0.12 -7.08
CA GLU A 85 8.03 0.56 -8.22
C GLU A 85 8.74 0.27 -9.57
N ARG A 86 10.06 0.08 -9.58
CA ARG A 86 10.81 -0.34 -10.79
C ARG A 86 10.36 -1.71 -11.32
N GLY A 87 9.77 -2.55 -10.47
CA GLY A 87 9.22 -3.84 -10.88
C GLY A 87 7.87 -3.76 -11.59
N LYS A 88 7.25 -2.58 -11.66
CA LYS A 88 5.94 -2.38 -12.29
C LYS A 88 6.07 -1.69 -13.65
N LEU A 89 5.03 -1.79 -14.47
CA LEU A 89 4.99 -1.13 -15.76
C LEU A 89 4.57 0.32 -15.61
N ASP A 90 5.43 1.24 -16.03
CA ASP A 90 5.15 2.66 -15.99
C ASP A 90 4.18 3.08 -17.10
N LEU A 91 2.99 3.55 -16.75
CA LEU A 91 2.01 3.96 -17.76
C LEU A 91 2.29 5.31 -18.40
N ASN A 92 3.29 6.07 -17.95
CA ASN A 92 3.68 7.32 -18.60
C ASN A 92 4.84 7.11 -19.61
N SER A 93 5.71 6.12 -19.41
CA SER A 93 6.86 5.84 -20.30
C SER A 93 6.76 4.54 -21.10
N ALA A 94 5.99 3.55 -20.65
CA ALA A 94 6.03 2.23 -21.29
C ALA A 94 5.53 2.23 -22.75
N PRO A 95 6.15 1.43 -23.65
CA PRO A 95 5.68 1.27 -25.02
C PRO A 95 4.25 0.70 -25.12
N VAL A 96 3.48 1.14 -26.12
CA VAL A 96 2.11 0.66 -26.42
C VAL A 96 2.03 -0.86 -26.48
N ALA A 97 3.04 -1.51 -27.07
CA ALA A 97 3.10 -2.95 -27.20
C ALA A 97 3.17 -3.66 -25.83
N ASP A 98 3.88 -3.09 -24.85
CA ASP A 98 4.04 -3.66 -23.52
C ASP A 98 2.78 -3.47 -22.69
N ILE A 99 2.14 -2.29 -22.78
CA ILE A 99 0.83 -2.01 -22.18
C ILE A 99 -0.22 -2.99 -22.71
N SER A 100 -0.27 -3.18 -24.03
CA SER A 100 -1.20 -4.11 -24.67
C SER A 100 -0.98 -5.56 -24.22
N ARG A 101 0.28 -5.98 -24.03
CA ARG A 101 0.62 -7.33 -23.55
C ARG A 101 0.22 -7.53 -22.09
N LEU A 102 0.45 -6.54 -21.24
CA LEU A 102 0.04 -6.58 -19.83
C LEU A 102 -1.49 -6.66 -19.71
N LEU A 103 -2.23 -5.80 -20.42
CA LEU A 103 -3.70 -5.79 -20.41
C LEU A 103 -4.28 -7.16 -20.82
N GLN A 104 -3.71 -7.79 -21.85
CA GLN A 104 -4.09 -9.15 -22.25
C GLN A 104 -3.79 -10.19 -21.17
N ALA A 105 -2.62 -10.10 -20.50
CA ALA A 105 -2.28 -10.98 -19.39
C ALA A 105 -3.21 -10.82 -18.18
N CYS A 106 -3.77 -9.62 -17.97
CA CYS A 106 -4.78 -9.33 -16.96
C CYS A 106 -6.20 -9.80 -17.36
N GLY A 107 -6.41 -10.20 -18.62
CA GLY A 107 -7.66 -10.77 -19.12
C GLY A 107 -8.45 -9.88 -20.08
N ALA A 108 -7.87 -8.79 -20.59
CA ALA A 108 -8.48 -8.01 -21.65
C ALA A 108 -8.47 -8.76 -22.99
N THR A 109 -9.46 -8.51 -23.84
CA THR A 109 -9.40 -8.98 -25.23
C THR A 109 -8.32 -8.24 -26.01
N ARG A 110 -7.80 -8.80 -27.11
CA ARG A 110 -6.78 -8.15 -27.94
C ARG A 110 -7.20 -6.75 -28.40
N ASN A 111 -8.44 -6.60 -28.88
CA ASN A 111 -8.97 -5.32 -29.36
C ASN A 111 -9.14 -4.31 -28.23
N GLN A 112 -9.59 -4.74 -27.06
CA GLN A 112 -9.72 -3.90 -25.87
C GLN A 112 -8.35 -3.42 -25.39
N ALA A 113 -7.37 -4.33 -25.31
CA ALA A 113 -6.01 -4.02 -24.90
C ALA A 113 -5.34 -3.03 -25.85
N SER A 114 -5.44 -3.25 -27.17
CA SER A 114 -4.90 -2.31 -28.16
C SER A 114 -5.61 -0.97 -28.11
N GLY A 115 -6.94 -0.94 -27.92
CA GLY A 115 -7.70 0.31 -27.82
C GLY A 115 -7.28 1.15 -26.63
N ILE A 116 -7.17 0.55 -25.44
CA ILE A 116 -6.71 1.25 -24.23
C ILE A 116 -5.28 1.77 -24.41
N ALA A 117 -4.37 0.93 -24.93
CA ALA A 117 -2.97 1.31 -25.12
C ALA A 117 -2.81 2.45 -26.14
N GLN A 118 -3.60 2.45 -27.22
CA GLN A 118 -3.61 3.53 -28.21
C GLN A 118 -4.16 4.84 -27.64
N VAL A 119 -5.18 4.77 -26.77
CA VAL A 119 -5.70 5.97 -26.09
C VAL A 119 -4.59 6.60 -25.25
N LEU A 120 -3.87 5.79 -24.45
CA LEU A 120 -2.75 6.28 -23.64
C LEU A 120 -1.66 6.93 -24.50
N GLU A 121 -1.26 6.28 -25.59
CA GLU A 121 -0.29 6.82 -26.54
C GLU A 121 -0.74 8.15 -27.15
N ALA A 122 -2.02 8.23 -27.55
CA ALA A 122 -2.60 9.45 -28.11
C ALA A 122 -2.64 10.59 -27.09
N GLN A 123 -2.92 10.29 -25.80
CA GLN A 123 -2.85 11.30 -24.73
C GLN A 123 -1.44 11.86 -24.57
N ARG A 124 -0.42 10.99 -24.56
CA ARG A 124 0.99 11.38 -24.46
C ARG A 124 1.43 12.26 -25.64
N ASN A 125 1.08 11.87 -26.85
CA ASN A 125 1.47 12.58 -28.07
C ASN A 125 0.64 13.87 -28.30
N GLY A 126 -0.59 13.92 -27.78
CA GLY A 126 -1.50 15.05 -27.92
C GLY A 126 -1.22 16.23 -26.97
N GLY A 127 -0.12 16.20 -26.22
CA GLY A 127 0.24 17.26 -25.28
C GLY A 127 -0.66 17.35 -24.04
N GLN A 128 -1.42 16.29 -23.74
CA GLN A 128 -2.19 16.21 -22.51
C GLN A 128 -1.25 16.05 -21.31
N SER A 129 -1.72 16.41 -20.11
CA SER A 129 -0.94 16.12 -18.91
C SER A 129 -0.77 14.60 -18.75
N PRO A 130 0.42 14.13 -18.37
CA PRO A 130 0.62 12.73 -18.03
C PRO A 130 -0.28 12.35 -16.85
N LEU A 131 -0.54 11.05 -16.71
CA LEU A 131 -1.32 10.52 -15.60
C LEU A 131 -0.64 10.91 -14.28
N ARG A 132 -1.42 11.45 -13.34
CA ARG A 132 -0.91 11.90 -12.03
C ARG A 132 -1.29 10.95 -10.92
N VAL A 133 -2.46 10.33 -11.02
CA VAL A 133 -2.92 9.29 -10.10
C VAL A 133 -3.25 8.01 -10.84
N VAL A 134 -2.96 6.86 -10.22
CA VAL A 134 -3.16 5.54 -10.84
C VAL A 134 -4.64 5.28 -11.10
N GLU A 135 -5.53 5.88 -10.31
CA GLU A 135 -6.97 5.78 -10.41
C GLU A 135 -7.53 6.36 -11.73
N GLU A 136 -6.81 7.27 -12.39
CA GLU A 136 -7.20 7.79 -13.71
C GLU A 136 -7.30 6.68 -14.76
N VAL A 137 -6.54 5.59 -14.59
CA VAL A 137 -6.58 4.42 -15.48
C VAL A 137 -7.98 3.80 -15.56
N ARG A 138 -8.78 3.91 -14.49
CA ARG A 138 -10.17 3.43 -14.45
C ARG A 138 -11.08 4.20 -15.42
N GLN A 139 -10.73 5.44 -15.75
CA GLN A 139 -11.53 6.31 -16.61
C GLN A 139 -11.24 6.08 -18.11
N LEU A 140 -10.24 5.27 -18.45
CA LEU A 140 -9.89 5.00 -19.84
C LEU A 140 -11.02 4.26 -20.57
N PRO A 141 -11.35 4.66 -21.80
CA PRO A 141 -12.31 3.94 -22.64
C PRO A 141 -11.94 2.46 -22.79
N GLY A 142 -12.91 1.58 -22.52
CA GLY A 142 -12.68 0.14 -22.56
C GLY A 142 -12.16 -0.45 -21.24
N MET A 143 -11.85 0.34 -20.21
CA MET A 143 -11.51 -0.18 -18.89
C MET A 143 -12.77 -0.66 -18.14
N ASN A 144 -12.66 -1.78 -17.42
CA ASN A 144 -13.71 -2.25 -16.53
C ASN A 144 -13.13 -2.57 -15.13
N GLN A 145 -13.99 -2.71 -14.13
CA GLN A 145 -13.55 -2.90 -12.74
C GLN A 145 -12.69 -4.17 -12.55
N ALA A 146 -13.07 -5.28 -13.20
CA ALA A 146 -12.35 -6.54 -13.05
C ALA A 146 -10.93 -6.46 -13.65
N LEU A 147 -10.78 -5.81 -14.80
CA LEU A 147 -9.50 -5.56 -15.44
C LEU A 147 -8.66 -4.58 -14.62
N TYR A 148 -9.27 -3.48 -14.15
CA TYR A 148 -8.59 -2.48 -13.33
C TYR A 148 -8.00 -3.08 -12.06
N VAL A 149 -8.76 -3.90 -11.31
CA VAL A 149 -8.29 -4.55 -10.08
C VAL A 149 -7.12 -5.49 -10.35
N ARG A 150 -7.12 -6.21 -11.48
CA ARG A 150 -6.02 -7.11 -11.87
C ARG A 150 -4.80 -6.37 -12.40
N LEU A 151 -5.00 -5.20 -12.98
CA LEU A 151 -3.94 -4.37 -13.54
C LEU A 151 -3.21 -3.58 -12.45
N LEU A 152 -3.94 -3.09 -11.45
CA LEU A 152 -3.45 -2.22 -10.38
C LEU A 152 -2.12 -2.65 -9.73
N PRO A 153 -1.91 -3.93 -9.34
CA PRO A 153 -0.65 -4.32 -8.72
C PRO A 153 0.56 -4.33 -9.68
N GLU A 154 0.31 -4.30 -11.00
CA GLU A 154 1.33 -4.46 -12.05
C GLU A 154 1.75 -3.14 -12.70
N ILE A 155 1.09 -2.02 -12.37
CA ILE A 155 1.31 -0.71 -12.98
C ILE A 155 1.80 0.32 -11.97
N THR A 156 2.51 1.32 -12.48
CA THR A 156 2.99 2.47 -11.72
C THR A 156 2.99 3.72 -12.60
N LEU A 157 3.19 4.88 -11.98
CA LEU A 157 3.42 6.17 -12.65
C LEU A 157 4.76 6.80 -12.26
N TRP A 158 5.55 6.11 -11.44
CA TRP A 158 6.66 6.70 -10.68
C TRP A 158 8.02 6.06 -10.96
N SER A 159 8.11 5.03 -11.80
CA SER A 159 9.38 4.34 -12.03
C SER A 159 10.30 5.06 -13.02
N GLY A 160 9.71 5.78 -13.98
CA GLY A 160 10.42 6.43 -15.08
C GLY A 160 11.06 5.46 -16.08
N LEU A 161 10.80 4.15 -15.98
CA LEU A 161 11.38 3.14 -16.86
C LEU A 161 10.44 2.82 -18.02
N ASP A 162 10.97 2.67 -19.23
CA ASP A 162 10.20 2.18 -20.39
C ASP A 162 9.76 0.72 -20.19
N ARG A 163 10.60 -0.07 -19.53
CA ARG A 163 10.30 -1.47 -19.19
C ARG A 163 10.66 -1.75 -17.73
N PRO A 164 9.87 -2.59 -17.03
CA PRO A 164 10.13 -2.92 -15.65
C PRO A 164 11.48 -3.61 -15.47
N ASP A 165 12.12 -3.36 -14.34
CA ASP A 165 13.29 -4.12 -13.90
C ASP A 165 12.90 -5.59 -13.64
N PRO A 166 13.47 -6.55 -14.38
CA PRO A 166 13.13 -7.96 -14.24
C PRO A 166 13.38 -8.54 -12.84
N ALA A 167 14.31 -7.95 -12.07
CA ALA A 167 14.62 -8.40 -10.72
C ALA A 167 13.42 -8.22 -9.76
N PHE A 168 12.67 -7.13 -9.94
CA PHE A 168 11.53 -6.75 -9.10
C PHE A 168 10.17 -7.05 -9.73
N ALA A 169 10.12 -7.37 -11.03
CA ALA A 169 8.89 -7.66 -11.74
C ALA A 169 8.16 -8.90 -11.21
N SER A 170 6.82 -8.84 -11.19
CA SER A 170 5.97 -9.97 -10.82
C SER A 170 6.10 -11.12 -11.83
N ALA A 171 5.70 -12.33 -11.42
CA ALA A 171 5.68 -13.47 -12.33
C ALA A 171 4.75 -13.24 -13.54
N LEU A 172 3.63 -12.53 -13.34
CA LEU A 172 2.70 -12.18 -14.41
C LEU A 172 3.38 -11.26 -15.42
N LEU A 173 4.02 -10.20 -14.94
CA LEU A 173 4.64 -9.18 -15.78
C LEU A 173 5.86 -9.74 -16.53
N ARG A 174 6.69 -10.55 -15.87
CA ARG A 174 7.79 -11.27 -16.52
C ARG A 174 7.31 -12.13 -17.69
N ARG A 175 6.24 -12.88 -17.48
CA ARG A 175 5.65 -13.73 -18.53
C ARG A 175 5.02 -12.89 -19.65
N ALA A 176 4.27 -11.86 -19.30
CA ALA A 176 3.58 -10.99 -20.28
C ALA A 176 4.59 -10.25 -21.17
N LEU A 177 5.68 -9.77 -20.58
CA LEU A 177 6.66 -8.94 -21.26
C LEU A 177 7.89 -9.71 -21.77
N ASN A 178 7.97 -11.02 -21.50
CA ASN A 178 9.12 -11.87 -21.78
C ASN A 178 10.41 -11.31 -21.16
N LEU A 179 10.34 -10.94 -19.88
CA LEU A 179 11.49 -10.44 -19.12
C LEU A 179 12.33 -11.63 -18.61
N PRO A 180 13.66 -11.48 -18.52
CA PRO A 180 14.53 -12.52 -17.95
C PRO A 180 14.21 -12.76 -16.47
N ASN A 181 14.47 -13.97 -15.99
CA ASN A 181 14.42 -14.24 -14.56
C ASN A 181 15.69 -13.73 -13.89
N GLN A 182 15.56 -12.69 -13.07
CA GLN A 182 16.66 -12.12 -12.29
C GLN A 182 16.29 -12.08 -10.80
N SER A 183 17.32 -12.14 -9.95
CA SER A 183 17.19 -12.03 -8.50
C SER A 183 17.25 -10.57 -8.07
N ALA A 184 16.37 -10.17 -7.16
CA ALA A 184 16.41 -8.85 -6.53
C ALA A 184 17.51 -8.71 -5.45
N VAL A 185 18.20 -9.80 -5.09
CA VAL A 185 19.24 -9.77 -4.06
C VAL A 185 20.41 -8.91 -4.55
N GLY A 186 20.65 -7.78 -3.88
CA GLY A 186 21.72 -6.84 -4.23
C GLY A 186 21.40 -5.94 -5.43
N ALA A 187 20.22 -6.08 -6.04
CA ALA A 187 19.74 -5.14 -7.05
C ALA A 187 19.34 -3.83 -6.37
N ASP A 188 19.53 -2.71 -7.07
CA ASP A 188 19.11 -1.40 -6.60
C ASP A 188 17.60 -1.24 -6.77
N PRO A 189 16.81 -1.12 -5.68
CA PRO A 189 15.37 -1.00 -5.77
C PRO A 189 14.91 0.38 -6.23
N GLY A 190 15.83 1.35 -6.42
CA GLY A 190 15.50 2.72 -6.75
C GLY A 190 14.90 3.49 -5.57
N GLU A 191 14.40 4.69 -5.87
CA GLU A 191 13.98 5.64 -4.84
C GLU A 191 12.51 5.49 -4.44
N VAL A 192 11.65 5.00 -5.33
CA VAL A 192 10.21 4.87 -5.06
C VAL A 192 9.84 3.45 -4.68
N LEU A 193 9.36 3.28 -3.44
CA LEU A 193 9.07 2.00 -2.83
C LEU A 193 7.65 1.97 -2.27
N ALA A 194 6.93 0.88 -2.50
CA ALA A 194 5.72 0.55 -1.77
C ALA A 194 6.08 -0.26 -0.53
N ILE A 195 5.59 0.17 0.64
CA ILE A 195 5.82 -0.49 1.92
C ILE A 195 4.45 -0.83 2.51
N ASP A 196 4.22 -2.12 2.73
CA ASP A 196 3.07 -2.63 3.46
C ASP A 196 3.54 -3.04 4.86
N SER A 197 2.92 -2.51 5.90
CA SER A 197 3.19 -2.83 7.29
C SER A 197 1.92 -3.28 7.98
N ARG A 198 1.93 -4.51 8.50
CA ARG A 198 0.84 -5.08 9.29
C ARG A 198 1.30 -5.23 10.74
N ALA A 199 0.55 -4.65 11.66
CA ALA A 199 0.75 -4.80 13.09
C ALA A 199 -0.38 -5.62 13.72
N GLU A 200 -0.03 -6.56 14.58
CA GLU A 200 -0.97 -7.41 15.30
C GLU A 200 -0.65 -7.38 16.80
N GLN A 201 -1.59 -6.85 17.58
CA GLN A 201 -1.44 -6.66 19.03
C GLN A 201 -1.85 -7.91 19.83
N PRO A 202 -1.35 -8.06 21.08
CA PRO A 202 -1.88 -9.01 22.05
C PRO A 202 -3.32 -8.64 22.41
N GLY A 203 -4.27 -9.20 21.68
CA GLY A 203 -5.69 -8.79 21.73
C GLY A 203 -6.40 -8.96 20.39
N GLY A 204 -5.67 -9.27 19.32
CA GLY A 204 -6.23 -9.55 17.99
C GLY A 204 -6.57 -8.28 17.19
N VAL A 205 -6.26 -7.10 17.72
CA VAL A 205 -6.36 -5.85 16.97
C VAL A 205 -5.27 -5.83 15.91
N ILE A 206 -5.70 -5.68 14.65
CA ILE A 206 -4.81 -5.62 13.49
C ILE A 206 -4.91 -4.23 12.89
N ALA A 207 -3.76 -3.61 12.64
CA ALA A 207 -3.65 -2.42 11.82
C ALA A 207 -2.86 -2.74 10.56
N LEU A 208 -3.30 -2.16 9.44
CA LEU A 208 -2.62 -2.24 8.16
C LEU A 208 -2.24 -0.83 7.74
N LEU A 209 -1.03 -0.69 7.23
CA LEU A 209 -0.55 0.55 6.66
C LEU A 209 0.07 0.25 5.30
N GLN A 210 -0.48 0.82 4.24
CA GLN A 210 0.07 0.70 2.89
C GLN A 210 0.50 2.09 2.41
N THR A 211 1.80 2.24 2.16
CA THR A 211 2.36 3.51 1.72
C THR A 211 3.19 3.34 0.45
N THR A 212 3.24 4.37 -0.38
CA THR A 212 4.26 4.51 -1.42
C THR A 212 5.10 5.71 -1.07
N VAL A 213 6.39 5.50 -0.88
CA VAL A 213 7.36 6.51 -0.43
C VAL A 213 8.40 6.74 -1.50
N LEU A 214 8.79 8.01 -1.66
CA LEU A 214 10.03 8.40 -2.33
C LEU A 214 11.10 8.55 -1.25
N LEU A 215 12.13 7.72 -1.29
CA LEU A 215 13.31 7.88 -0.46
C LEU A 215 14.06 9.15 -0.89
N SER A 216 14.38 10.01 0.06
CA SER A 216 15.13 11.25 -0.18
C SER A 216 16.57 11.04 0.28
N PRO A 217 17.53 10.74 -0.61
CA PRO A 217 18.92 10.50 -0.20
C PRO A 217 19.70 11.79 0.12
N SER A 218 19.08 12.98 0.10
CA SER A 218 19.80 14.23 0.32
C SER A 218 20.36 14.33 1.74
N GLU A 219 21.70 14.25 1.83
CA GLU A 219 22.47 14.53 3.03
C GLU A 219 22.05 15.91 3.59
N GLY A 220 21.30 15.91 4.69
CA GLY A 220 20.88 17.14 5.39
C GLY A 220 19.38 17.46 5.36
N SER A 221 18.52 16.67 4.71
CA SER A 221 17.07 16.82 4.90
C SER A 221 16.61 16.16 6.22
N ALA A 222 15.74 16.84 6.97
CA ALA A 222 15.24 16.33 8.25
C ALA A 222 14.26 15.13 8.12
N GLN A 223 13.82 14.81 6.90
CA GLN A 223 12.88 13.72 6.63
C GLN A 223 13.49 12.70 5.66
N PRO A 224 13.65 11.43 6.07
CA PRO A 224 14.31 10.40 5.25
C PRO A 224 13.50 9.95 4.02
N TYR A 225 12.21 10.32 3.95
CA TYR A 225 11.32 9.98 2.83
C TYR A 225 10.17 10.99 2.68
N ARG A 226 9.52 10.98 1.51
CA ARG A 226 8.27 11.67 1.22
C ARG A 226 7.18 10.68 0.83
N VAL A 227 6.00 10.78 1.45
CA VAL A 227 4.84 9.94 1.11
C VAL A 227 4.22 10.43 -0.20
N LEU A 228 4.10 9.53 -1.18
CA LEU A 228 3.40 9.74 -2.45
C LEU A 228 1.96 9.22 -2.39
N ARG A 229 1.72 8.14 -1.65
CA ARG A 229 0.40 7.53 -1.48
C ARG A 229 0.28 6.94 -0.07
N TRP A 230 -0.88 7.14 0.55
CA TRP A 230 -1.21 6.63 1.88
C TRP A 230 -2.57 5.93 1.86
N GLN A 231 -2.64 4.71 2.39
CA GLN A 231 -3.87 3.95 2.58
C GLN A 231 -3.84 3.26 3.96
N GLU A 232 -4.86 3.51 4.77
CA GLU A 232 -5.17 2.88 6.07
C GLU A 232 -6.30 1.86 5.91
#